data_AF-A0AAW3D558-F1
#
_entry.id   AF-A0AAW3D558-F1
#
_cell.length_a   1.000
_cell.length_b   1.000
_cell.length_c   1.000
_cell.angle_alpha   90.00
_cell.angle_beta   90.00
_cell.angle_gamma   90.00
#
_symmetry.space_group_name_H-M   'P 1'
#
loop_
_entity.id
_entity.type
_entity.pdbx_description
1 polymer ?
#
loop_
_entity_poly.entity_id
_entity_poly.type
_entity_poly.pdbx_seq_one_letter_code
_entity_poly.pdbx_strand_id
1 'polypeptide(L)'
;MNQTIYYNVPFIIRRDSSDYNLTINIDGNQLTPSLKHIRYIVEDDIHKAKLIEKGLGAGCLVNKYEHILNLNILPIEGITTETLVQERTVIVSKHLENKTKLVKFFREQAEEYINTVVGK
;
A
#
# COMPACT_ATOMS: atom_id res chain seq x y z
N MET A 1 -3.88 5.09 -32.37
CA MET A 1 -3.10 3.84 -32.26
C MET A 1 -3.50 3.16 -30.97
N ASN A 2 -3.95 1.90 -31.07
CA ASN A 2 -4.46 1.09 -29.97
C ASN A 2 -3.33 0.70 -29.02
N GLN A 3 -3.47 1.02 -27.73
CA GLN A 3 -2.66 0.38 -26.69
C GLN A 3 -3.58 -0.19 -25.62
N THR A 4 -4.20 -1.33 -25.94
CA THR A 4 -4.74 -2.23 -24.92
C THR A 4 -3.59 -3.15 -24.52
N ILE A 5 -2.75 -2.72 -23.58
CA ILE A 5 -1.75 -3.59 -22.97
C ILE A 5 -2.51 -4.51 -22.01
N TYR A 6 -2.58 -5.79 -22.37
CA TYR A 6 -3.18 -6.84 -21.57
C TYR A 6 -2.34 -7.09 -20.32
N TYR A 7 -2.79 -6.59 -19.17
CA TYR A 7 -2.27 -7.02 -17.86
C TYR A 7 -2.83 -8.42 -17.55
N ASN A 8 -2.20 -9.46 -18.11
CA ASN A 8 -2.52 -10.86 -17.78
C ASN A 8 -1.80 -11.34 -16.50
N VAL A 9 -1.00 -10.46 -15.87
CA VAL A 9 -0.37 -10.74 -14.59
C VAL A 9 -1.45 -10.65 -13.50
N PRO A 10 -1.61 -11.68 -12.65
CA PRO A 10 -2.56 -11.64 -11.56
C PRO A 10 -2.23 -10.50 -10.60
N PHE A 11 -3.23 -9.70 -10.23
CA PHE A 11 -3.03 -8.65 -9.24
C PHE A 11 -3.33 -9.19 -7.83
N ILE A 12 -2.45 -8.88 -6.89
CA ILE A 12 -2.53 -9.29 -5.48
C ILE A 12 -2.88 -8.04 -4.68
N ILE A 13 -3.95 -8.11 -3.90
CA ILE A 13 -4.43 -6.97 -3.10
C ILE A 13 -4.56 -7.34 -1.63
N ARG A 14 -4.44 -6.34 -0.76
CA ARG A 14 -4.75 -6.49 0.66
C ARG A 14 -6.24 -6.24 0.88
N ARG A 15 -6.89 -7.06 1.70
CA ARG A 15 -8.35 -7.07 1.89
C ARG A 15 -8.93 -5.70 2.26
N ASP A 16 -8.24 -4.95 3.11
CA ASP A 16 -8.63 -3.64 3.66
C ASP A 16 -7.95 -2.45 2.95
N SER A 17 -7.25 -2.69 1.84
CA SER A 17 -6.57 -1.63 1.09
C SER A 17 -7.52 -0.89 0.16
N SER A 18 -7.18 0.38 -0.10
CA SER A 18 -7.79 1.18 -1.17
C SER A 18 -7.22 0.85 -2.56
N ASP A 19 -6.46 -0.24 -2.69
CA ASP A 19 -5.81 -0.69 -3.93
C ASP A 19 -6.82 -0.96 -5.07
N TYR A 20 -8.11 -1.04 -4.79
CA TYR A 20 -9.16 -1.16 -5.82
C TYR A 20 -9.33 0.10 -6.70
N ASN A 21 -8.93 1.28 -6.18
CA ASN A 21 -9.04 2.57 -6.86
C ASN A 21 -7.64 3.19 -7.02
N LEU A 22 -6.74 2.46 -7.69
CA LEU A 22 -5.39 2.96 -7.92
C LEU A 22 -5.37 4.02 -9.02
N THR A 23 -4.84 5.17 -8.65
CA THR A 23 -4.27 6.11 -9.62
C THR A 23 -2.86 5.65 -9.91
N ILE A 24 -2.59 5.29 -11.15
CA ILE A 24 -1.27 4.91 -11.67
C ILE A 24 -0.73 6.07 -12.50
N ASN A 25 0.42 6.60 -12.13
CA ASN A 25 1.16 7.58 -12.91
C ASN A 25 2.24 6.85 -13.71
N ILE A 26 2.24 7.01 -15.03
CA ILE A 26 3.25 6.45 -15.95
C ILE A 26 3.90 7.63 -16.70
N ASP A 27 5.17 7.90 -16.45
CA ASP A 27 5.94 8.97 -17.11
C ASP A 27 5.23 10.35 -17.08
N GLY A 28 4.58 10.64 -15.94
CA GLY A 28 3.82 11.88 -15.73
C GLY A 28 2.37 11.88 -16.26
N ASN A 29 1.93 10.79 -16.91
CA ASN A 29 0.54 10.62 -17.33
C ASN A 29 -0.25 9.82 -16.28
N GLN A 30 -1.36 10.40 -15.83
CA GLN A 30 -2.23 9.78 -14.83
C GLN A 30 -3.25 8.84 -15.49
N LEU A 31 -3.36 7.62 -14.97
CA LEU A 31 -4.32 6.61 -15.38
C LEU A 31 -5.01 6.04 -14.15
N THR A 32 -6.33 5.92 -14.18
CA THR A 32 -7.11 5.21 -13.12
C THR A 32 -7.77 3.98 -13.72
N PRO A 33 -7.00 2.94 -14.09
CA PRO A 33 -7.58 1.73 -14.64
C PRO A 33 -8.34 0.96 -13.56
N SER A 34 -9.50 0.41 -13.91
CA SER A 34 -10.11 -0.63 -13.07
C SER A 34 -9.16 -1.83 -13.04
N LEU A 35 -8.72 -2.25 -11.85
CA LEU A 35 -7.92 -3.46 -11.71
C LEU A 35 -8.70 -4.65 -12.28
N LYS A 36 -8.16 -5.26 -13.33
CA LYS A 36 -8.64 -6.52 -13.90
C LYS A 36 -7.77 -7.65 -13.37
N HIS A 37 -8.33 -8.85 -13.20
CA HIS A 37 -7.61 -10.08 -12.82
C HIS A 37 -7.03 -10.10 -11.38
N ILE A 38 -7.82 -9.68 -10.39
CA ILE A 38 -7.51 -9.94 -8.97
C ILE A 38 -7.59 -11.44 -8.71
N ARG A 39 -6.47 -12.07 -8.34
CA ARG A 39 -6.40 -13.53 -8.09
C ARG A 39 -6.18 -13.88 -6.62
N TYR A 40 -5.52 -13.00 -5.88
CA TYR A 40 -5.19 -13.22 -4.49
C TYR A 40 -5.60 -12.00 -3.67
N ILE A 41 -6.38 -12.25 -2.61
CA ILE A 41 -6.74 -11.27 -1.59
C ILE A 41 -6.07 -11.75 -0.31
N VAL A 42 -5.18 -10.93 0.26
CA VAL A 42 -4.40 -11.26 1.46
C VAL A 42 -4.76 -10.35 2.63
N GLU A 43 -4.45 -10.78 3.85
CA GLU A 43 -4.75 -10.01 5.07
C GLU A 43 -3.71 -8.91 5.36
N ASP A 44 -2.45 -9.09 4.92
CA ASP A 44 -1.36 -8.14 5.19
C ASP A 44 -0.37 -8.00 4.02
N ASP A 45 0.41 -6.91 4.06
CA ASP A 45 1.39 -6.59 3.00
C ASP A 45 2.61 -7.53 3.02
N ILE A 46 2.89 -8.23 4.13
CA ILE A 46 4.00 -9.19 4.22
C ILE A 46 3.68 -10.41 3.33
N HIS A 47 2.48 -10.95 3.45
CA HIS A 47 2.01 -12.04 2.59
C HIS A 47 1.90 -11.58 1.14
N LYS A 48 1.43 -10.35 0.89
CA LYS A 48 1.40 -9.75 -0.45
C LYS A 48 2.80 -9.77 -1.08
N ALA A 49 3.79 -9.23 -0.37
CA ALA A 49 5.15 -9.10 -0.88
C ALA A 49 5.83 -10.46 -1.11
N LYS A 50 5.60 -11.46 -0.23
CA LYS A 50 6.09 -12.84 -0.44
C LYS A 50 5.50 -13.52 -1.67
N LEU A 51 4.23 -13.26 -2.00
CA LEU A 51 3.61 -13.80 -3.22
C LEU A 51 4.19 -13.14 -4.48
N ILE A 52 4.44 -11.83 -4.42
CA ILE A 52 5.09 -11.07 -5.51
C ILE A 52 6.52 -11.58 -5.73
N GLU A 53 7.31 -11.75 -4.67
CA GLU A 53 8.68 -12.28 -4.73
C GLU A 53 8.74 -13.68 -5.37
N LYS A 54 7.71 -14.51 -5.14
CA LYS A 54 7.56 -15.84 -5.77
C LYS A 54 7.08 -15.80 -7.22
N GLY A 55 6.88 -14.62 -7.80
CA GLY A 55 6.39 -14.45 -9.17
C GLY A 55 4.92 -14.83 -9.38
N LEU A 56 4.11 -14.87 -8.31
CA LEU A 56 2.71 -15.30 -8.40
C LEU A 56 1.75 -14.17 -8.83
N GLY A 57 2.23 -12.93 -8.92
CA GLY A 57 1.47 -11.78 -9.35
C GLY A 57 2.22 -10.46 -9.15
N ALA A 58 1.53 -9.36 -9.44
CA ALA A 58 1.98 -8.01 -9.16
C ALA A 58 1.08 -7.35 -8.11
N GLY A 59 1.56 -6.30 -7.46
CA GLY A 59 0.77 -5.54 -6.49
C GLY A 59 1.48 -4.25 -6.11
N CYS A 60 0.75 -3.33 -5.49
CA CYS A 60 1.30 -2.09 -4.97
C CYS A 60 1.76 -2.28 -3.52
N LEU A 61 2.93 -1.76 -3.18
CA LEU A 61 3.40 -1.66 -1.80
C LEU A 61 3.62 -0.19 -1.47
N VAL A 62 3.58 0.15 -0.18
CA VAL A 62 3.99 1.49 0.28
C VAL A 62 5.46 1.68 -0.09
N ASN A 63 5.86 2.88 -0.54
CA ASN A 63 7.26 3.15 -0.89
C ASN A 63 8.22 2.71 0.23
N LYS A 64 9.37 2.14 -0.16
CA LYS A 64 10.45 1.65 0.73
C LYS A 64 10.10 0.39 1.54
N TYR A 65 8.96 -0.26 1.31
CA TYR A 65 8.61 -1.52 1.99
C TYR A 65 9.57 -2.67 1.67
N GLU A 66 10.18 -2.65 0.48
CA GLU A 66 11.19 -3.60 0.03
C GLU A 66 12.39 -3.66 0.99
N HIS A 67 12.80 -2.51 1.54
CA HIS A 67 13.90 -2.40 2.50
C HIS A 67 13.52 -2.93 3.88
N ILE A 68 12.25 -2.79 4.27
CA ILE A 68 11.76 -3.24 5.58
C ILE A 68 11.69 -4.76 5.64
N LEU A 69 11.33 -5.42 4.54
CA LEU A 69 11.12 -6.85 4.49
C LEU A 69 12.31 -7.65 3.94
N ASN A 70 13.37 -6.96 3.47
CA ASN A 70 14.59 -7.55 2.90
C ASN A 70 14.27 -8.55 1.77
N LEU A 71 13.33 -8.18 0.89
CA LEU A 71 12.80 -9.01 -0.18
C LEU A 71 13.48 -8.69 -1.51
N ASN A 72 13.63 -9.70 -2.38
CA ASN A 72 14.18 -9.52 -3.72
C ASN A 72 13.09 -9.10 -4.73
N ILE A 73 12.50 -7.93 -4.51
CA ILE A 73 11.48 -7.32 -5.38
C ILE A 73 11.99 -5.97 -5.89
N LEU A 74 11.71 -5.67 -7.16
CA LEU A 74 12.15 -4.43 -7.80
C LEU A 74 10.94 -3.53 -8.11
N PRO A 75 11.00 -2.22 -7.80
CA PRO A 75 10.00 -1.28 -8.26
C PRO A 75 10.08 -1.15 -9.79
N ILE A 76 8.94 -0.87 -10.43
CA ILE A 76 8.92 -0.56 -11.87
C ILE A 76 9.23 0.92 -12.04
N GLU A 77 10.34 1.24 -12.70
CA GLU A 77 10.75 2.61 -12.98
C GLU A 77 9.67 3.37 -13.78
N GLY A 78 9.46 4.64 -13.45
CA GLY A 78 8.49 5.51 -14.13
C GLY A 78 7.02 5.24 -13.76
N ILE A 79 6.74 4.21 -12.95
CA ILE A 79 5.38 3.87 -12.48
C ILE A 79 5.26 4.15 -10.98
N THR A 80 4.37 5.07 -10.62
CA THR A 80 3.99 5.31 -9.21
C THR A 80 2.48 5.17 -9.05
N THR A 81 2.04 4.87 -7.83
CA THR A 81 0.60 4.82 -7.54
C THR A 81 0.25 5.67 -6.34
N GLU A 82 -0.81 6.46 -6.47
CA GLU A 82 -1.41 7.17 -5.35
C GLU A 82 -2.58 6.35 -4.80
N THR A 83 -2.44 5.86 -3.58
CA THR A 83 -3.57 5.35 -2.81
C THR A 83 -4.28 6.53 -2.15
N LEU A 84 -5.59 6.64 -2.35
CA LEU A 84 -6.43 7.58 -1.60
C LEU A 84 -6.25 7.30 -0.11
N VAL A 85 -5.69 8.26 0.62
CA VAL A 85 -5.67 8.25 2.08
C VAL A 85 -7.10 8.46 2.53
N GLN A 86 -7.79 7.38 2.89
CA GLN A 86 -9.09 7.49 3.52
C GLN A 86 -8.90 8.08 4.92
N GLU A 87 -9.61 9.16 5.21
CA GLU A 87 -9.69 9.70 6.56
C GLU A 87 -10.29 8.63 7.48
N ARG A 88 -9.56 8.23 8.51
CA ARG A 88 -9.99 7.22 9.48
C ARG A 88 -10.17 7.87 10.85
N THR A 89 -11.32 7.62 11.47
CA THR A 89 -11.61 8.11 12.84
C THR A 89 -11.03 7.14 13.87
N VAL A 90 -10.14 7.64 14.73
CA VAL A 90 -9.68 6.90 15.91
C VAL A 90 -10.79 6.96 16.98
N ILE A 91 -11.32 5.81 17.36
CA ILE A 91 -12.33 5.68 18.41
C ILE A 91 -11.75 5.03 19.66
N VAL A 92 -12.11 5.53 20.84
CA VAL A 92 -11.72 4.98 22.14
C VAL A 92 -12.93 4.83 23.04
N SER A 93 -12.93 3.83 23.92
CA SER A 93 -14.01 3.63 24.89
C SER A 93 -14.16 4.84 25.81
N LYS A 94 -15.41 5.21 26.13
CA LYS A 94 -15.70 6.30 27.09
C LYS A 94 -15.21 6.00 28.51
N HIS A 95 -14.94 4.72 28.82
CA HIS A 95 -14.49 4.24 30.13
C HIS A 95 -12.96 4.22 30.27
N LEU A 96 -12.21 4.57 29.22
CA LEU A 96 -10.77 4.72 29.32
C LEU A 96 -10.43 5.98 30.10
N GLU A 97 -9.84 5.77 31.29
CA GLU A 97 -9.21 6.84 32.05
C GLU A 97 -7.93 7.30 31.33
N ASN A 98 -7.58 8.58 31.46
CA ASN A 98 -6.35 9.18 30.90
C ASN A 98 -6.22 9.20 29.36
N LYS A 99 -7.26 9.70 28.66
CA LYS A 99 -7.24 9.95 27.20
C LYS A 99 -5.98 10.70 26.71
N THR A 100 -5.41 11.59 27.52
CA THR A 100 -4.18 12.33 27.21
C THR A 100 -2.97 11.42 26.98
N LYS A 101 -2.83 10.32 27.73
CA LYS A 101 -1.74 9.35 27.55
C LYS A 101 -1.88 8.60 26.22
N LEU A 102 -3.11 8.26 25.83
CA LEU A 102 -3.38 7.64 24.53
C LEU A 102 -3.05 8.58 23.36
N VAL A 103 -3.44 9.85 23.44
CA VAL A 103 -3.07 10.84 22.41
C VAL A 103 -1.56 10.97 22.29
N LYS A 104 -0.83 11.02 23.41
CA LYS A 104 0.63 11.06 23.42
C LYS A 104 1.23 9.82 22.75
N PHE A 105 0.75 8.63 23.12
CA PHE A 105 1.17 7.36 22.51
C PHE A 105 0.96 7.36 20.99
N PHE A 106 -0.22 7.74 20.49
CA PHE A 106 -0.48 7.78 19.05
C PHE A 106 0.41 8.79 18.31
N ARG A 107 0.75 9.93 18.93
CA ARG A 107 1.70 10.89 18.36
C ARG A 107 3.10 10.33 18.26
N GLU A 108 3.59 9.69 19.33
CA GLU A 108 4.91 9.06 19.35
C GLU A 108 5.03 7.96 18.29
N GLN A 109 4.00 7.12 18.14
CA GLN A 109 3.96 6.08 17.11
C GLN A 109 3.89 6.66 15.69
N ALA A 110 3.17 7.76 15.49
CA ALA A 110 3.12 8.44 14.20
C ALA A 110 4.48 9.06 13.83
N GLU A 111 5.16 9.69 14.79
CA GLU A 111 6.51 10.24 14.60
C GLU A 111 7.54 9.15 14.28
N GLU A 112 7.49 8.03 15.01
CA GLU A 112 8.35 6.86 14.76
C GLU A 112 8.13 6.33 13.33
N TYR A 113 6.87 6.12 12.93
CA TYR A 113 6.54 5.68 11.57
C TYR A 113 7.03 6.63 10.49
N ILE A 114 6.84 7.95 10.66
CA ILE A 114 7.31 8.96 9.70
C ILE A 114 8.84 8.88 9.57
N ASN A 115 9.56 8.75 10.68
CA ASN A 115 11.02 8.66 10.66
C ASN A 115 11.51 7.38 9.99
N THR A 116 10.84 6.24 10.21
CA THR A 116 11.22 4.95 9.60
C THR A 116 10.87 4.87 8.12
N VAL A 117 9.69 5.36 7.70
CA VAL A 117 9.18 5.17 6.34
C VAL A 117 9.50 6.35 5.42
N VAL A 118 9.32 7.58 5.89
CA VAL A 118 9.54 8.76 5.03
C VAL A 118 11.03 9.08 4.95
N GLY A 119 11.80 8.80 6.00
CA GLY A 119 13.23 9.09 6.07
C GLY A 119 13.48 10.60 6.08
N LYS A 120 13.87 11.14 7.22
CA LYS A 120 14.63 12.39 7.26
C LYS A 120 16.11 12.07 7.30
#